data_AF-A0A1I5BF53-F1
#
_entry.id   AF-A0A1I5BF53-F1
#
_cell.length_a   1.000
_cell.length_b   1.000
_cell.length_c   1.000
_cell.angle_alpha   90.00
_cell.angle_beta   90.00
_cell.angle_gamma   90.00
#
_symmetry.space_group_name_H-M   'P 1'
#
loop_
_entity.id
_entity.type
_entity.pdbx_description
1 polymer ?
#
loop_
_entity_poly.entity_id
_entity_poly.type
_entity_poly.pdbx_seq_one_letter_code
_entity_poly.pdbx_strand_id
1 'polypeptide(L)'
;HQTVWRWDSSPFGDTPANEAPSSLASFSYSLRFPGQQYDPETQSHYNYFRDYEPGTGRYLESDPIGLDSDVDTYAYIKSAPLQGMDYLGLGKEGIEPWEVGSFNALKNKELPGDGLDVHHVAQKAVMKCGCAGYDEKTAPAIAIERELHKKLPKSSPGSSFIGSARSLLARDIGALRKAGAPRRSLFNLIDINKLFYPECFKKGGK
;
A
#
# COMPACT_ATOMS: atom_id res chain seq x y z
N HIS A 1 16.54 -28.65 23.61
CA HIS A 1 15.90 -27.32 23.57
C HIS A 1 14.65 -27.34 24.42
N GLN A 2 14.41 -26.31 25.23
CA GLN A 2 13.22 -26.14 26.07
C GLN A 2 12.35 -25.03 25.46
N THR A 3 11.05 -25.23 25.38
CA THR A 3 10.10 -24.22 24.87
C THR A 3 9.97 -23.09 25.88
N VAL A 4 10.25 -21.86 25.46
CA VAL A 4 10.19 -20.65 26.30
C VAL A 4 8.89 -19.86 26.14
N TRP A 5 8.18 -20.03 25.02
CA TRP A 5 6.83 -19.50 24.79
C TRP A 5 6.06 -20.40 23.81
N ARG A 6 4.72 -20.43 23.94
CA ARG A 6 3.82 -21.11 23.00
C ARG A 6 2.45 -20.43 23.08
N TRP A 7 1.77 -20.27 21.95
CA TRP A 7 0.38 -19.85 21.91
C TRP A 7 -0.33 -20.61 20.80
N ASP A 8 -1.26 -21.48 21.19
CA ASP A 8 -2.11 -22.23 20.25
C ASP A 8 -3.41 -21.46 20.09
N SER A 9 -3.53 -20.74 18.98
CA SER A 9 -4.60 -19.77 18.77
C SER A 9 -5.84 -20.37 18.08
N SER A 10 -7.04 -19.92 18.43
CA SER A 10 -8.23 -20.12 17.59
C SER A 10 -8.16 -19.26 16.32
N PRO A 11 -9.02 -19.49 15.30
CA PRO A 11 -9.02 -18.67 14.09
C PRO A 11 -9.16 -17.17 14.34
N PHE A 12 -9.87 -16.75 15.40
CA PHE A 12 -10.08 -15.33 15.73
C PHE A 12 -9.24 -14.85 16.91
N GLY A 13 -8.40 -15.70 17.51
CA GLY A 13 -7.45 -15.27 18.54
C GLY A 13 -8.01 -15.12 19.95
N ASP A 14 -9.16 -15.72 20.25
CA ASP A 14 -9.82 -15.63 21.58
C ASP A 14 -9.21 -16.51 22.67
N THR A 15 -8.30 -17.40 22.29
CA THR A 15 -7.57 -18.25 23.22
C THR A 15 -6.50 -17.46 23.98
N PRO A 16 -6.42 -17.59 25.31
CA PRO A 16 -5.38 -16.93 26.10
C PRO A 16 -3.97 -17.48 25.79
N ALA A 17 -2.95 -16.64 25.96
CA ALA A 17 -1.56 -17.04 25.82
C ALA A 17 -1.12 -18.02 26.92
N ASN A 18 -0.23 -18.97 26.60
CA ASN A 18 0.39 -19.81 27.62
C ASN A 18 1.57 -19.07 28.25
N GLU A 19 1.30 -18.43 29.38
CA GLU A 19 2.26 -17.63 30.15
C GLU A 19 3.19 -18.44 31.06
N ALA A 20 3.04 -19.77 31.12
CA ALA A 20 3.88 -20.65 31.94
C ALA A 20 4.18 -22.01 31.26
N PRO A 21 4.75 -22.03 30.04
CA PRO A 21 4.91 -23.25 29.24
C PRO A 21 5.90 -24.26 29.82
N SER A 22 6.85 -23.80 30.64
CA SER A 22 7.83 -24.66 31.32
C SER A 22 7.44 -25.01 32.76
N SER A 23 6.38 -24.40 33.30
CA SER A 23 5.98 -24.48 34.71
C SER A 23 7.05 -24.05 35.74
N LEU A 24 8.16 -23.45 35.29
CA LEU A 24 9.26 -23.01 36.15
C LEU A 24 9.19 -21.50 36.48
N ALA A 25 8.59 -20.70 35.60
CA ALA A 25 8.36 -19.27 35.78
C ALA A 25 7.18 -18.82 34.91
N SER A 26 6.39 -17.86 35.40
CA SER A 26 5.38 -17.16 34.60
C SER A 26 5.97 -15.91 33.94
N PHE A 27 5.50 -15.59 32.73
CA PHE A 27 5.86 -14.37 32.02
C PHE A 27 4.64 -13.82 31.28
N SER A 28 4.55 -12.50 31.15
CA SER A 28 3.44 -11.91 30.38
C SER A 28 3.73 -11.98 28.88
N TYR A 29 2.77 -12.49 28.11
CA TYR A 29 2.84 -12.53 26.65
C TYR A 29 1.70 -11.71 26.05
N SER A 30 1.99 -10.45 25.72
CA SER A 30 1.00 -9.54 25.16
C SER A 30 0.85 -9.66 23.64
N LEU A 31 1.81 -10.24 22.91
CA LEU A 31 1.69 -10.34 21.45
C LEU A 31 0.51 -11.23 21.05
N ARG A 32 -0.20 -10.84 19.99
CA ARG A 32 -1.35 -11.56 19.44
C ARG A 32 -1.11 -11.81 17.95
N PHE A 33 -2.15 -11.78 17.12
CA PHE A 33 -1.98 -11.84 15.67
C PHE A 33 -1.06 -10.71 15.16
N PRO A 34 -0.53 -10.80 13.95
CA PRO A 34 0.42 -9.81 13.46
C PRO A 34 -0.14 -8.38 13.56
N GLY A 35 0.62 -7.47 14.17
CA GLY A 35 0.19 -6.08 14.43
C GLY A 35 -0.53 -5.87 15.77
N GLN A 36 -0.95 -6.94 16.44
CA GLN A 36 -1.82 -6.87 17.61
C GLN A 36 -1.08 -7.07 18.95
N GLN A 37 -1.51 -6.32 19.96
CA GLN A 37 -1.08 -6.47 21.35
C GLN A 37 -2.29 -6.53 22.29
N TYR A 38 -2.32 -7.51 23.17
CA TYR A 38 -3.35 -7.62 24.20
C TYR A 38 -3.25 -6.52 25.23
N ASP A 39 -4.39 -5.87 25.48
CA ASP A 39 -4.60 -4.90 26.53
C ASP A 39 -5.38 -5.53 27.68
N PRO A 40 -4.79 -5.68 28.87
CA PRO A 40 -5.47 -6.28 30.02
C PRO A 40 -6.57 -5.38 30.62
N GLU A 41 -6.56 -4.07 30.39
CA GLU A 41 -7.57 -3.15 30.95
C GLU A 41 -8.92 -3.31 30.25
N THR A 42 -8.87 -3.45 28.93
CA THR A 42 -10.05 -3.55 28.06
C THR A 42 -10.37 -4.99 27.64
N GLN A 43 -9.43 -5.93 27.84
CA GLN A 43 -9.48 -7.30 27.33
C GLN A 43 -9.58 -7.38 25.79
N SER A 44 -9.23 -6.29 25.09
CA SER A 44 -9.14 -6.24 23.64
C SER A 44 -7.70 -6.45 23.17
N HIS A 45 -7.53 -6.52 21.86
CA HIS A 45 -6.24 -6.50 21.19
C HIS A 45 -6.07 -5.16 20.47
N TYR A 46 -5.23 -4.28 21.00
CA TYR A 46 -4.82 -3.07 20.30
C TYR A 46 -4.17 -3.41 18.96
N ASN A 47 -4.70 -2.87 17.87
CA ASN A 47 -4.22 -3.05 16.50
C ASN A 47 -4.08 -1.70 15.79
N TYR A 48 -3.15 -0.89 16.28
CA TYR A 48 -2.74 0.42 15.77
C TYR A 48 -3.87 1.45 15.58
N PHE A 49 -4.67 1.34 14.51
CA PHE A 49 -5.80 2.22 14.25
C PHE A 49 -7.09 1.83 14.97
N ARG A 50 -7.20 0.58 15.45
CA ARG A 50 -8.43 0.04 16.05
C ARG A 50 -8.12 -0.97 17.15
N ASP A 51 -9.09 -1.19 18.03
CA ASP A 51 -9.10 -2.24 19.03
C ASP A 51 -9.91 -3.44 18.51
N TYR A 52 -9.31 -4.62 18.55
CA TYR A 52 -9.91 -5.86 18.08
C TYR A 52 -10.41 -6.70 19.25
N GLU A 53 -11.68 -7.09 19.20
CA GLU A 53 -12.29 -8.00 20.17
C GLU A 53 -12.30 -9.42 19.58
N PRO A 54 -11.43 -10.33 20.07
CA PRO A 54 -11.32 -11.66 19.49
C PRO A 54 -12.56 -12.54 19.74
N GLY A 55 -13.32 -12.28 20.81
CA GLY A 55 -14.52 -13.05 21.16
C GLY A 55 -15.67 -12.90 20.16
N THR A 56 -15.81 -11.72 19.54
CA THR A 56 -16.76 -11.50 18.43
C THR A 56 -16.12 -11.62 17.06
N GLY A 57 -14.78 -11.59 16.99
CA GLY A 57 -14.03 -11.59 15.73
C GLY A 57 -14.13 -10.26 14.98
N ARG A 58 -14.35 -9.15 15.69
CA ARG A 58 -14.60 -7.82 15.11
C ARG A 58 -13.75 -6.74 15.76
N TYR A 59 -13.58 -5.64 15.04
CA TYR A 59 -13.08 -4.41 15.63
C TYR A 59 -14.18 -3.71 16.45
N LEU A 60 -13.77 -2.97 17.48
CA LEU A 60 -14.64 -2.15 18.31
C LEU A 60 -15.00 -0.83 17.61
N GLU A 61 -14.10 -0.33 16.76
CA GLU A 61 -14.31 0.86 15.93
C GLU A 61 -14.57 0.51 14.46
N SER A 62 -15.38 1.35 13.82
CA SER A 62 -15.51 1.33 12.36
C SER A 62 -14.15 1.66 11.71
N ASP A 63 -13.83 0.98 10.60
CA ASP A 63 -12.63 1.25 9.81
C ASP A 63 -12.52 2.75 9.46
N PRO A 64 -11.42 3.44 9.81
CA PRO A 64 -11.20 4.85 9.49
C PRO A 64 -11.19 5.17 7.98
N ILE A 65 -10.92 4.17 7.13
CA ILE A 65 -11.04 4.28 5.67
C ILE A 65 -12.52 4.27 5.23
N GLY A 66 -13.41 3.74 6.06
CA GLY A 66 -14.83 3.57 5.75
C GLY A 66 -15.08 2.48 4.71
N LEU A 67 -16.11 2.68 3.89
CA LEU A 67 -16.59 1.68 2.91
C LEU A 67 -15.61 1.39 1.76
N ASP A 68 -14.54 2.19 1.63
CA ASP A 68 -13.48 1.95 0.64
C ASP A 68 -12.57 0.78 1.05
N SER A 69 -12.62 0.35 2.32
CA SER A 69 -11.91 -0.82 2.83
C SER A 69 -12.74 -2.10 2.64
N ASP A 70 -13.93 -2.14 3.25
CA ASP A 70 -14.90 -3.22 3.11
C ASP A 70 -16.32 -2.72 3.39
N VAL A 71 -17.33 -3.48 2.96
CA VAL A 71 -18.75 -3.19 3.21
C VAL A 71 -19.08 -3.33 4.70
N ASP A 72 -18.47 -4.30 5.39
CA ASP A 72 -18.52 -4.39 6.85
C ASP A 72 -17.28 -3.73 7.46
N THR A 73 -17.43 -2.47 7.88
CA THR A 73 -16.32 -1.67 8.41
C THR A 73 -15.83 -2.15 9.78
N TYR A 74 -16.45 -3.15 10.40
CA TYR A 74 -16.03 -3.71 11.69
C TYR A 74 -15.41 -5.10 11.53
N ALA A 75 -15.42 -5.69 10.32
CA ALA A 75 -14.92 -7.04 10.13
C ALA A 75 -13.39 -7.12 10.23
N TYR A 76 -12.89 -8.14 10.91
CA TYR A 76 -11.49 -8.57 10.80
C TYR A 76 -11.33 -9.48 9.58
N ILE A 77 -10.55 -9.03 8.58
CA ILE A 77 -10.25 -9.80 7.35
C ILE A 77 -11.51 -10.39 6.72
N LYS A 78 -12.57 -9.59 6.56
CA LYS A 78 -13.84 -10.03 5.92
C LYS A 78 -14.42 -11.30 6.57
N SER A 79 -14.22 -11.47 7.87
CA SER A 79 -14.58 -12.68 8.64
C SER A 79 -13.86 -13.97 8.19
N ALA A 80 -12.72 -13.85 7.52
CA ALA A 80 -11.92 -14.95 6.99
C ALA A 80 -10.48 -14.92 7.52
N PRO A 81 -10.25 -15.06 8.84
CA PRO A 81 -8.94 -14.85 9.48
C PRO A 81 -7.86 -15.87 9.07
N LEU A 82 -8.24 -16.96 8.41
CA LEU A 82 -7.30 -17.94 7.85
C LEU A 82 -6.80 -17.56 6.45
N GLN A 83 -7.38 -16.54 5.82
CA GLN A 83 -7.07 -16.13 4.44
C GLN A 83 -6.15 -14.90 4.39
N GLY A 84 -5.93 -14.23 5.52
CA GLY A 84 -5.15 -13.00 5.57
C GLY A 84 -4.89 -12.54 6.99
N MET A 85 -4.34 -11.34 7.10
CA MET A 85 -3.96 -10.72 8.36
C MET A 85 -4.02 -9.20 8.18
N ASP A 86 -4.39 -8.49 9.25
CA ASP A 86 -4.53 -7.04 9.26
C ASP A 86 -3.52 -6.45 10.25
N TYR A 87 -2.37 -6.04 9.73
CA TYR A 87 -1.25 -5.54 10.53
C TYR A 87 -1.45 -4.13 11.10
N LEU A 88 -2.39 -3.37 10.53
CA LEU A 88 -2.58 -1.95 10.85
C LEU A 88 -3.92 -1.69 11.51
N GLY A 89 -4.84 -2.65 11.49
CA GLY A 89 -6.23 -2.36 11.80
C GLY A 89 -6.93 -1.63 10.67
N LEU A 90 -6.52 -1.81 9.41
CA LEU A 90 -7.13 -1.21 8.22
C LEU A 90 -7.34 -2.36 7.23
N GLY A 91 -8.59 -2.71 6.90
CA GLY A 91 -8.94 -3.94 6.16
C GLY A 91 -8.40 -4.05 4.71
N LYS A 92 -7.41 -3.24 4.32
CA LYS A 92 -6.69 -3.25 3.05
C LYS A 92 -5.17 -3.11 3.28
N GLU A 93 -4.38 -3.80 2.46
CA GLU A 93 -2.93 -3.60 2.42
C GLU A 93 -2.59 -2.20 1.88
N GLY A 94 -1.62 -1.53 2.51
CA GLY A 94 -1.13 -0.24 2.05
C GLY A 94 -0.33 -0.33 0.73
N ILE A 95 -0.04 0.83 0.15
CA ILE A 95 0.96 0.93 -0.92
C ILE A 95 2.37 0.87 -0.35
N GLU A 96 3.27 0.18 -1.05
CA GLU A 96 4.69 0.16 -0.70
C GLU A 96 5.47 1.31 -1.39
N PRO A 97 6.53 1.86 -0.77
CA PRO A 97 7.40 2.81 -1.44
C PRO A 97 7.96 2.23 -2.74
N TRP A 98 7.86 3.00 -3.83
CA TRP A 98 8.28 2.61 -5.18
C TRP A 98 7.46 1.48 -5.82
N GLU A 99 6.29 1.14 -5.28
CA GLU A 99 5.33 0.25 -5.92
C GLU A 99 4.86 0.85 -7.25
N VAL A 100 4.79 0.02 -8.29
CA VAL A 100 4.40 0.43 -9.64
C VAL A 100 3.11 -0.28 -10.01
N GLY A 101 2.14 0.48 -10.52
CA GLY A 101 0.84 -0.03 -10.92
C GLY A 101 0.05 1.01 -11.71
N SER A 102 -1.23 0.75 -11.98
CA SER A 102 -2.11 1.79 -12.51
C SER A 102 -2.44 2.81 -11.43
N PHE A 103 -2.64 4.08 -11.81
CA PHE A 103 -2.93 5.17 -10.88
C PHE A 103 -4.06 4.85 -9.90
N ASN A 104 -5.24 4.42 -10.37
CA ASN A 104 -6.35 4.08 -9.48
C ASN A 104 -6.05 2.90 -8.55
N ALA A 105 -5.35 1.87 -9.03
CA ALA A 105 -5.01 0.72 -8.18
C ALA A 105 -4.10 1.13 -7.01
N LEU A 106 -3.10 1.97 -7.28
CA LEU A 106 -2.25 2.51 -6.20
C LEU A 106 -3.02 3.50 -5.33
N LYS A 107 -3.86 4.35 -5.92
CA LYS A 107 -4.63 5.35 -5.17
C LYS A 107 -5.63 4.72 -4.21
N ASN A 108 -6.24 3.60 -4.58
CA ASN A 108 -7.17 2.86 -3.72
C ASN A 108 -6.46 2.20 -2.53
N LYS A 109 -5.16 1.96 -2.62
CA LYS A 109 -4.33 1.40 -1.57
C LYS A 109 -3.68 2.47 -0.66
N GLU A 110 -3.81 3.76 -0.97
CA GLU A 110 -3.28 4.83 -0.09
C GLU A 110 -3.95 4.77 1.28
N LEU A 111 -3.13 4.95 2.32
CA LEU A 111 -3.57 4.95 3.72
C LEU A 111 -3.37 6.33 4.34
N PRO A 112 -4.27 6.77 5.24
CA PRO A 112 -4.05 7.98 6.00
C PRO A 112 -2.73 7.93 6.76
N GLY A 113 -1.84 8.90 6.51
CA GLY A 113 -0.58 9.04 7.24
C GLY A 113 0.59 8.19 6.73
N ASP A 114 0.44 7.43 5.64
CA ASP A 114 1.54 6.66 5.04
C ASP A 114 2.67 7.54 4.47
N GLY A 115 2.43 8.83 4.30
CA GLY A 115 3.40 9.79 3.78
C GLY A 115 3.71 9.60 2.29
N LEU A 116 2.94 8.74 1.60
CA LEU A 116 3.11 8.43 0.19
C LEU A 116 2.12 9.26 -0.65
N ASP A 117 2.43 9.32 -1.95
CA ASP A 117 1.57 9.88 -2.98
C ASP A 117 1.82 9.13 -4.29
N VAL A 118 0.80 9.09 -5.14
CA VAL A 118 0.85 8.35 -6.41
C VAL A 118 1.24 9.29 -7.54
N HIS A 119 2.43 9.09 -8.09
CA HIS A 119 2.98 9.90 -9.16
C HIS A 119 2.74 9.27 -10.53
N HIS A 120 2.01 9.95 -11.41
CA HIS A 120 1.96 9.61 -12.84
C HIS A 120 3.33 9.78 -13.48
N VAL A 121 3.82 8.72 -14.13
CA VAL A 121 5.07 8.77 -14.88
C VAL A 121 4.76 9.04 -16.35
N ALA A 122 5.48 10.00 -16.96
CA ALA A 122 5.05 10.70 -18.17
C ALA A 122 3.78 11.51 -17.88
N GLN A 123 3.98 12.78 -17.57
CA GLN A 123 2.92 13.63 -17.04
C GLN A 123 1.66 13.70 -17.91
N LYS A 124 0.52 13.62 -17.21
CA LYS A 124 -0.83 13.52 -17.78
C LYS A 124 -1.14 14.54 -18.88
N ALA A 125 -0.68 15.78 -18.74
CA ALA A 125 -1.04 16.86 -19.65
C ALA A 125 -0.49 16.64 -21.07
N VAL A 126 0.73 16.13 -21.20
CA VAL A 126 1.33 15.88 -22.52
C VAL A 126 0.89 14.53 -23.07
N MET A 127 0.76 13.52 -22.20
CA MET A 127 0.25 12.21 -22.61
C MET A 127 -1.19 12.32 -23.14
N LYS A 128 -2.06 13.09 -22.51
CA LYS A 128 -3.44 13.30 -22.98
C LYS A 128 -3.52 13.93 -24.38
N CYS A 129 -2.56 14.78 -24.76
CA CYS A 129 -2.52 15.41 -26.07
C CYS A 129 -1.78 14.56 -27.12
N GLY A 130 -0.75 13.81 -26.71
CA GLY A 130 0.17 13.10 -27.60
C GLY A 130 -0.04 11.59 -27.70
N CYS A 131 -0.93 11.02 -26.87
CA CYS A 131 -1.20 9.59 -26.82
C CYS A 131 -2.68 9.27 -27.00
N ALA A 132 -3.01 8.69 -28.15
CA ALA A 132 -4.33 8.15 -28.40
C ALA A 132 -4.68 7.08 -27.36
N GLY A 133 -5.87 7.18 -26.78
CA GLY A 133 -6.35 6.23 -25.77
C GLY A 133 -5.74 6.40 -24.38
N TYR A 134 -4.99 7.48 -24.12
CA TYR A 134 -4.49 7.76 -22.78
C TYR A 134 -5.62 8.04 -21.78
N ASP A 135 -5.67 7.26 -20.71
CA ASP A 135 -6.57 7.46 -19.58
C ASP A 135 -5.76 7.65 -18.29
N GLU A 136 -5.90 8.81 -17.66
CA GLU A 136 -5.18 9.17 -16.44
C GLU A 136 -5.51 8.25 -15.25
N LYS A 137 -6.68 7.63 -15.24
CA LYS A 137 -7.12 6.74 -14.14
C LYS A 137 -6.41 5.39 -14.18
N THR A 138 -6.14 4.90 -15.37
CA THR A 138 -5.54 3.58 -15.60
C THR A 138 -4.07 3.67 -16.03
N ALA A 139 -3.57 4.88 -16.29
CA ALA A 139 -2.19 5.14 -16.65
C ALA A 139 -1.19 4.63 -15.60
N PRO A 140 0.00 4.21 -16.02
CA PRO A 140 1.05 3.75 -15.12
C PRO A 140 1.52 4.85 -14.18
N ALA A 141 1.67 4.48 -12.91
CA ALA A 141 2.08 5.35 -11.84
C ALA A 141 3.02 4.62 -10.88
N ILE A 142 3.66 5.39 -10.00
CA ILE A 142 4.54 4.89 -8.95
C ILE A 142 4.22 5.57 -7.62
N ALA A 143 4.19 4.79 -6.54
CA ALA A 143 4.09 5.30 -5.18
C ALA A 143 5.44 5.90 -4.75
N ILE A 144 5.44 7.15 -4.31
CA ILE A 144 6.64 7.86 -3.84
C ILE A 144 6.31 8.69 -2.61
N GLU A 145 7.33 9.06 -1.83
CA GLU A 145 7.15 9.98 -0.71
C GLU A 145 6.55 11.32 -1.16
N ARG A 146 5.62 11.85 -0.39
CA ARG A 146 4.89 13.10 -0.71
C ARG A 146 5.81 14.30 -0.89
N GLU A 147 6.90 14.36 -0.13
CA GLU A 147 7.93 15.40 -0.27
C GLU A 147 8.75 15.26 -1.56
N LEU A 148 9.03 14.02 -1.97
CA LEU A 148 9.65 13.76 -3.26
C LEU A 148 8.69 14.11 -4.41
N HIS A 149 7.39 13.78 -4.29
CA HIS A 149 6.39 14.09 -5.30
C HIS A 149 6.31 15.60 -5.61
N LYS A 150 6.47 16.46 -4.59
CA LYS A 150 6.52 17.91 -4.78
C LYS A 150 7.75 18.38 -5.56
N LYS A 151 8.89 17.70 -5.42
CA LYS A 151 10.19 18.04 -6.02
C LYS A 151 10.38 17.49 -7.44
N LEU A 152 9.62 16.46 -7.82
CA LEU A 152 9.70 15.91 -9.16
C LEU A 152 9.27 16.95 -10.22
N PRO A 153 9.85 16.88 -11.44
CA PRO A 153 9.50 17.81 -12.51
C PRO A 153 7.99 17.84 -12.73
N LYS A 154 7.41 19.05 -12.76
CA LYS A 154 6.00 19.32 -13.11
C LYS A 154 5.93 20.01 -14.47
N SER A 155 4.85 19.81 -15.21
CA SER A 155 4.57 20.43 -16.51
C SER A 155 3.09 20.79 -16.48
N SER A 156 2.83 22.08 -16.62
CA SER A 156 1.48 22.64 -16.61
C SER A 156 0.90 22.62 -18.03
N PRO A 157 -0.43 22.62 -18.19
CA PRO A 157 -1.06 22.98 -19.46
C PRO A 157 -0.50 24.32 -19.95
N GLY A 158 0.06 24.36 -21.16
CA GLY A 158 0.71 25.55 -21.73
C GLY A 158 2.21 25.71 -21.42
N SER A 159 2.82 24.84 -20.60
CA SER A 159 4.28 24.78 -20.49
C SER A 159 4.86 24.12 -21.75
N SER A 160 5.89 24.74 -22.31
CA SER A 160 6.52 24.43 -23.61
C SER A 160 7.35 23.15 -23.61
N PHE A 161 6.80 22.02 -23.14
CA PHE A 161 7.46 20.74 -23.39
C PHE A 161 7.23 20.31 -24.85
N ILE A 162 8.10 20.80 -25.73
CA ILE A 162 8.22 20.38 -27.12
C ILE A 162 9.00 19.06 -27.13
N GLY A 163 8.32 17.94 -26.91
CA GLY A 163 8.95 16.62 -26.91
C GLY A 163 7.95 15.47 -27.02
N SER A 164 8.43 14.29 -27.39
CA SER A 164 7.60 13.09 -27.52
C SER A 164 7.29 12.46 -26.16
N ALA A 165 6.24 11.62 -26.09
CA ALA A 165 5.93 10.81 -24.91
C ALA A 165 7.16 10.06 -24.38
N ARG A 166 8.01 9.57 -25.30
CA ARG A 166 9.28 8.90 -24.99
C ARG A 166 10.29 9.80 -24.27
N SER A 167 10.44 11.06 -24.67
CA SER A 167 11.41 11.95 -24.01
C SER A 167 10.92 12.39 -22.63
N LEU A 168 9.60 12.50 -22.44
CA LEU A 168 8.99 12.70 -21.12
C LEU A 168 9.21 11.53 -20.18
N LEU A 169 8.90 10.31 -20.65
CA LEU A 169 9.13 9.11 -19.86
C LEU A 169 10.62 9.01 -19.47
N ALA A 170 11.54 9.28 -20.40
CA ALA A 170 12.97 9.26 -20.11
C ALA A 170 13.39 10.31 -19.06
N ARG A 171 12.82 11.53 -19.14
CA ARG A 171 13.05 12.60 -18.16
C ARG A 171 12.58 12.18 -16.76
N ASP A 172 11.36 11.68 -16.65
CA ASP A 172 10.74 11.32 -15.37
C ASP A 172 11.46 10.11 -14.74
N ILE A 173 11.81 9.09 -15.55
CA ILE A 173 12.68 7.98 -15.12
C ILE A 173 14.04 8.48 -14.62
N GLY A 174 14.63 9.47 -15.31
CA GLY A 174 15.88 10.08 -14.89
C GLY A 174 15.78 10.80 -13.54
N ALA A 175 14.67 11.48 -13.29
CA ALA A 175 14.40 12.16 -12.02
C ALA A 175 14.17 11.15 -10.89
N LEU A 176 13.35 10.13 -11.11
CA LEU A 176 13.11 9.04 -10.16
C LEU A 176 14.39 8.30 -9.80
N ARG A 177 15.25 8.02 -10.79
CA ARG A 177 16.57 7.41 -10.55
C ARG A 177 17.46 8.27 -9.67
N LYS A 178 17.51 9.59 -9.90
CA LYS A 178 18.27 10.53 -9.06
C LYS A 178 17.72 10.60 -7.64
N ALA A 179 16.41 10.39 -7.49
CA ALA A 179 15.73 10.35 -6.21
C ALA A 179 15.85 9.00 -5.48
N GLY A 180 16.58 8.02 -6.02
CA GLY A 180 16.83 6.75 -5.36
C GLY A 180 15.87 5.61 -5.71
N ALA A 181 15.04 5.77 -6.74
CA ALA A 181 14.11 4.73 -7.16
C ALA A 181 14.85 3.40 -7.48
N PRO A 182 14.40 2.26 -6.93
CA PRO A 182 14.98 0.96 -7.24
C PRO A 182 14.96 0.68 -8.74
N ARG A 183 16.04 0.09 -9.25
CA ARG A 183 16.17 -0.24 -10.67
C ARG A 183 15.02 -1.13 -11.17
N ARG A 184 14.51 -2.02 -10.32
CA ARG A 184 13.35 -2.88 -10.63
C ARG A 184 12.08 -2.06 -10.91
N SER A 185 11.77 -1.10 -10.05
CA SER A 185 10.61 -0.21 -10.23
C SER A 185 10.73 0.63 -11.50
N LEU A 186 11.92 1.15 -11.78
CA LEU A 186 12.18 1.92 -13.01
C LEU A 186 11.97 1.09 -14.28
N PHE A 187 12.44 -0.16 -14.31
CA PHE A 187 12.19 -1.05 -15.45
C PHE A 187 10.72 -1.39 -15.60
N ASN A 188 10.04 -1.72 -14.49
CA ASN A 188 8.63 -2.03 -14.51
C ASN A 188 7.80 -0.87 -15.08
N LEU A 189 8.10 0.37 -14.67
CA LEU A 189 7.48 1.57 -15.22
C LEU A 189 7.68 1.72 -16.73
N ILE A 190 8.89 1.46 -17.23
CA ILE A 190 9.20 1.53 -18.66
C ILE A 190 8.39 0.48 -19.43
N ASP A 191 8.34 -0.74 -18.93
CA ASP A 191 7.70 -1.86 -19.62
C ASP A 191 6.19 -1.70 -19.63
N ILE A 192 5.60 -1.33 -18.50
CA ILE A 192 4.16 -1.08 -18.38
C ILE A 192 3.72 0.10 -19.27
N ASN A 193 4.49 1.18 -19.37
CA ASN A 193 4.18 2.29 -20.28
C ASN A 193 4.18 1.87 -21.75
N LYS A 194 5.16 1.06 -22.17
CA LYS A 194 5.21 0.52 -23.53
C LYS A 194 4.09 -0.49 -23.81
N LEU A 195 3.66 -1.23 -22.79
CA LEU A 195 2.59 -2.21 -22.90
C LEU A 195 1.23 -1.52 -23.07
N PHE A 196 0.91 -0.53 -22.25
CA PHE A 196 -0.38 0.16 -22.31
C PHE A 196 -0.47 1.16 -23.47
N TYR A 197 0.64 1.80 -23.83
CA TYR A 197 0.67 2.84 -24.86
C TYR A 197 1.73 2.57 -25.93
N PRO A 198 1.68 1.42 -26.63
CA PRO A 198 2.74 0.99 -27.54
C PRO A 198 3.00 2.02 -28.64
N GLU A 199 1.95 2.60 -29.23
CA GLU A 199 2.04 3.60 -30.30
C GLU A 199 2.80 4.86 -29.86
N CYS A 200 2.64 5.28 -28.61
CA CYS A 200 3.33 6.46 -28.07
C CYS A 200 4.83 6.29 -27.89
N PHE A 201 5.28 5.04 -27.76
CA PHE A 201 6.66 4.73 -27.39
C PHE A 201 7.44 4.01 -28.51
N LYS A 202 6.85 3.85 -29.70
CA LYS A 202 7.54 3.37 -30.91
C LYS A 202 8.76 4.23 -31.24
N LYS A 203 9.86 3.57 -31.64
CA LYS A 203 11.06 4.26 -32.13
C LYS A 203 10.76 4.82 -33.53
N GLY A 204 10.71 6.14 -33.68
CA GLY A 204 10.64 6.80 -35.00
C GLY A 204 9.34 7.51 -35.36
N GLY A 205 8.36 7.64 -34.47
CA GLY A 205 7.20 8.52 -34.68
C GLY A 205 7.61 9.99 -34.55
N LYS A 206 7.54 10.74 -35.65
CA LYS A 206 7.63 12.20 -35.65
C LYS A 206 6.37 12.80 -35.03
#